data_AF-A0A1B0GQA6-F1
#
_entry.id   AF-A0A1B0GQA6-F1
#
_cell.length_a   1.000
_cell.length_b   1.000
_cell.length_c   1.000
_cell.angle_alpha   90.00
_cell.angle_beta   90.00
_cell.angle_gamma   90.00
#
_symmetry.space_group_name_H-M   'P 1'
#
loop_
_entity.id
_entity.type
_entity.pdbx_description
1 polymer ?
#
loop_
_entity_poly.entity_id
_entity_poly.type
_entity_poly.pdbx_seq_one_letter_code
_entity_poly.pdbx_strand_id
1 'polypeptide(L)'
;MTDIIKTISLYLLNEQCYDNYFVKFDFFDVDCFRSLLSKCLGLAIIAGSVLVKVPQILKILQNRSGEGISVASVLVEICAITAHISYSYVKGFPFSAWGDGSFMAVQTAVIAALVFYYGGSPTKAGVFLLGYVGVLYVLMGGLTPLHVLWSMQACNVPVIFIGKMIQAVTNYKNKSTGQLSAATCFDIGMITRI
;
A
#
# COMPACT_ATOMS: atom_id res chain seq x y z
N MET A 1 0.54 -4.25 32.23
CA MET A 1 1.58 -3.74 31.31
C MET A 1 2.34 -4.90 30.66
N THR A 2 2.69 -5.94 31.42
CA THR A 2 3.33 -7.18 30.94
C THR A 2 2.50 -7.95 29.89
N ASP A 3 1.16 -7.95 30.01
CA ASP A 3 0.29 -8.67 29.06
C ASP A 3 0.24 -8.00 27.69
N ILE A 4 0.21 -6.67 27.63
CA ILE A 4 0.20 -5.91 26.37
C ILE A 4 1.52 -6.13 25.62
N ILE A 5 2.64 -6.09 26.35
CA ILE A 5 3.96 -6.35 25.78
C ILE A 5 4.01 -7.79 25.26
N LYS A 6 3.49 -8.77 26.02
CA LYS A 6 3.44 -10.17 25.59
C LYS A 6 2.56 -10.37 24.36
N THR A 7 1.40 -9.73 24.28
CA THR A 7 0.51 -9.79 23.10
C THR A 7 1.13 -9.14 21.88
N ILE A 8 1.76 -7.97 22.03
CA ILE A 8 2.45 -7.30 20.93
C ILE A 8 3.67 -8.12 20.48
N SER A 9 4.42 -8.68 21.43
CA SER A 9 5.56 -9.55 21.15
C SER A 9 5.15 -10.85 20.47
N LEU A 10 4.02 -11.47 20.80
CA LEU A 10 3.51 -12.67 20.11
C LEU A 10 2.86 -12.34 18.75
N TYR A 11 2.42 -11.10 18.54
CA TYR A 11 1.98 -10.62 17.24
C TYR A 11 3.17 -10.36 16.29
N LEU A 12 4.25 -9.76 16.82
CA LEU A 12 5.49 -9.50 16.08
C LEU A 12 6.37 -10.74 15.93
N LEU A 13 6.50 -11.59 16.95
CA LEU A 13 7.33 -12.79 16.96
C LEU A 13 6.44 -14.04 17.07
N ASN A 14 6.73 -15.05 16.24
CA ASN A 14 6.10 -16.36 16.38
C ASN A 14 6.42 -16.97 17.76
N GLU A 15 5.60 -17.87 18.31
CA GLU A 15 5.82 -18.46 19.64
C GLU A 15 7.23 -19.06 19.78
N GLN A 16 7.72 -19.75 18.74
CA GLN A 16 9.08 -20.28 18.70
C GLN A 16 10.17 -19.20 18.75
N CYS A 17 9.96 -18.05 18.12
CA CYS A 17 10.91 -16.93 18.18
C CYS A 17 10.82 -16.19 19.51
N TYR A 18 9.62 -16.10 20.10
CA TYR A 18 9.46 -15.57 21.45
C TYR A 18 10.22 -16.43 22.46
N ASP A 19 10.11 -17.75 22.37
CA ASP A 19 10.83 -18.68 23.24
C ASP A 19 12.34 -18.65 23.00
N ASN A 20 12.81 -18.61 21.74
CA ASN A 20 14.24 -18.51 21.45
C ASN A 20 14.85 -17.20 21.99
N TYR A 21 14.16 -16.06 21.82
CA TYR A 21 14.65 -14.75 22.29
C TYR A 21 14.52 -14.54 23.80
N PHE A 22 13.36 -14.87 24.39
CA PHE A 22 13.03 -14.50 25.78
C PHE A 22 13.18 -15.64 26.78
N VAL A 23 13.14 -16.91 26.34
CA VAL A 23 13.28 -18.08 27.22
C VAL A 23 14.68 -18.69 27.11
N LYS A 24 15.24 -18.81 25.90
CA LYS A 24 16.56 -19.40 25.65
C LYS A 24 17.70 -18.38 25.51
N PHE A 25 17.40 -17.08 25.46
CA PHE A 25 18.37 -15.98 25.28
C PHE A 25 19.25 -16.11 24.01
N ASP A 26 18.73 -16.74 22.96
CA ASP A 26 19.44 -16.91 21.70
C ASP A 26 19.08 -15.77 20.72
N PHE A 27 19.76 -14.63 20.88
CA PHE A 27 19.43 -13.40 20.18
C PHE A 27 19.85 -13.37 18.69
N PHE A 28 20.65 -14.34 18.25
CA PHE A 28 21.26 -14.36 16.92
C PHE A 28 20.64 -15.37 15.96
N ASP A 29 19.44 -15.87 16.27
CA ASP A 29 18.66 -16.67 15.34
C ASP A 29 18.29 -15.83 14.09
N VAL A 30 18.99 -16.13 12.98
CA VAL A 30 18.91 -15.36 11.73
C VAL A 30 17.52 -15.43 11.12
N ASP A 31 16.81 -16.55 11.29
CA ASP A 31 15.48 -16.74 10.71
C ASP A 31 14.43 -15.94 11.49
N CYS A 32 14.54 -15.94 12.83
CA CYS A 32 13.69 -15.10 13.69
C CYS A 32 13.96 -13.60 13.48
N PHE A 33 15.21 -13.18 13.32
CA PHE A 33 15.55 -11.79 13.04
C PHE A 33 14.99 -11.31 11.69
N ARG A 34 15.13 -12.12 10.64
CA ARG A 34 14.58 -11.82 9.30
C ARG A 34 13.05 -11.69 9.33
N SER A 35 12.37 -12.59 10.04
CA SER A 35 10.91 -12.56 10.18
C SER A 35 10.43 -11.30 10.92
N LEU A 36 11.10 -10.96 12.03
CA LEU A 36 10.82 -9.74 12.78
C LEU A 36 11.06 -8.48 11.93
N LEU A 37 12.18 -8.41 11.21
CA LEU A 37 12.49 -7.30 10.31
C LEU A 37 11.43 -7.12 9.23
N SER A 38 11.01 -8.21 8.57
CA SER A 38 9.99 -8.16 7.52
C SER A 38 8.64 -7.65 8.05
N LYS A 39 8.23 -8.09 9.24
CA LYS A 39 7.01 -7.62 9.90
C LYS A 39 7.09 -6.16 10.33
N CYS A 40 8.19 -5.73 10.93
CA CYS A 40 8.43 -4.33 11.30
C CYS A 40 8.42 -3.42 10.07
N LEU A 41 9.08 -3.83 8.99
CA LEU A 41 9.13 -3.07 7.75
C LEU A 41 7.74 -2.96 7.12
N GLY A 42 6.97 -4.05 7.08
CA GLY A 42 5.58 -4.03 6.63
C GLY A 42 4.71 -3.08 7.45
N LEU A 43 4.77 -3.16 8.79
CA LEU A 43 4.05 -2.25 9.69
C LEU A 43 4.46 -0.78 9.51
N ALA A 44 5.75 -0.51 9.31
CA ALA A 44 6.26 0.84 9.07
C ALA A 44 5.79 1.39 7.71
N ILE A 45 5.75 0.57 6.67
CA ILE A 45 5.22 0.95 5.35
C ILE A 45 3.72 1.23 5.46
N ILE A 46 2.95 0.40 6.16
CA ILE A 46 1.53 0.67 6.41
C ILE A 46 1.35 1.99 7.14
N ALA A 47 2.03 2.16 8.28
CA ALA A 47 1.92 3.35 9.10
C ALA A 47 2.30 4.60 8.32
N GLY A 48 3.41 4.56 7.58
CA GLY A 48 3.84 5.64 6.70
C GLY A 48 2.82 5.94 5.60
N SER A 49 2.26 4.90 4.96
CA SER A 49 1.31 5.08 3.86
C SER A 49 -0.04 5.63 4.32
N VAL A 50 -0.53 5.17 5.48
CA VAL A 50 -1.72 5.73 6.15
C VAL A 50 -1.48 7.18 6.56
N LEU A 51 -0.31 7.49 7.13
CA LEU A 51 0.06 8.85 7.53
C LEU A 51 0.20 9.81 6.35
N VAL A 52 0.47 9.33 5.14
CA VAL A 52 0.54 10.18 3.93
C VAL A 52 -0.83 10.39 3.30
N LYS A 53 -1.70 9.37 3.29
CA LYS A 53 -3.04 9.43 2.68
C LYS A 53 -4.05 10.21 3.53
N VAL A 54 -3.95 10.15 4.86
CA VAL A 54 -4.86 10.86 5.77
C VAL A 54 -4.79 12.39 5.59
N PRO A 55 -3.62 13.05 5.55
CA PRO A 55 -3.51 14.47 5.23
C PRO A 55 -4.09 14.82 3.86
N GLN A 56 -3.97 13.92 2.87
CA GLN A 56 -4.55 14.12 1.54
C GLN A 56 -6.09 14.15 1.61
N ILE A 57 -6.70 13.21 2.34
CA ILE A 57 -8.16 13.21 2.58
C ILE A 57 -8.59 14.49 3.29
N LEU A 58 -7.88 14.90 4.35
CA LEU A 58 -8.19 16.12 5.08
C LEU A 58 -8.09 17.37 4.19
N LYS A 59 -7.05 17.47 3.34
CA LYS A 59 -6.91 18.58 2.39
C LYS A 59 -8.07 18.66 1.40
N ILE A 60 -8.51 17.53 0.84
CA ILE A 60 -9.65 17.49 -0.09
C ILE A 60 -10.93 17.94 0.63
N LEU A 61 -11.15 17.48 1.87
CA LEU A 61 -12.32 17.87 2.67
C LEU A 61 -12.30 19.36 3.07
N GLN A 62 -11.13 19.88 3.45
CA GLN A 62 -10.96 21.28 3.83
C GLN A 62 -11.16 22.23 2.65
N ASN A 63 -10.56 21.91 1.50
CA ASN A 63 -10.64 22.76 0.30
C ASN A 63 -11.93 22.50 -0.51
N ARG A 64 -12.68 21.44 -0.19
CA ARG A 64 -13.85 20.96 -0.95
C ARG A 64 -13.57 20.86 -2.45
N SER A 65 -12.35 20.49 -2.81
CA SER A 65 -11.88 20.42 -4.18
C SER A 65 -10.89 19.27 -4.35
N GLY A 66 -11.03 18.56 -5.47
CA GLY A 66 -10.06 17.55 -5.93
C GLY A 66 -9.02 18.13 -6.90
N GLU A 67 -8.96 19.44 -7.09
CA GLU A 67 -7.99 20.08 -7.99
C GLU A 67 -6.54 19.74 -7.59
N GLY A 68 -5.72 19.45 -8.60
CA GLY A 68 -4.33 19.00 -8.41
C GLY A 68 -4.17 17.50 -8.20
N ILE A 69 -5.25 16.73 -8.04
CA ILE A 69 -5.20 15.27 -7.95
C ILE A 69 -5.65 14.67 -9.28
N SER A 70 -4.76 13.91 -9.93
CA SER A 70 -5.08 13.20 -11.16
C SER A 70 -5.96 11.98 -10.86
N VAL A 71 -7.19 12.00 -11.36
CA VAL A 71 -8.13 10.86 -11.29
C VAL A 71 -7.48 9.59 -11.86
N ALA A 72 -6.77 9.70 -12.98
CA ALA A 72 -6.10 8.56 -13.60
C ALA A 72 -5.04 7.96 -12.67
N SER A 73 -4.29 8.78 -11.94
CA SER A 73 -3.30 8.31 -10.97
C SER A 73 -3.95 7.54 -9.82
N VAL A 74 -5.08 8.04 -9.29
CA VAL A 74 -5.81 7.37 -8.20
C VAL A 74 -6.43 6.04 -8.68
N LEU A 75 -6.93 6.00 -9.92
CA LEU A 75 -7.46 4.77 -10.52
C LEU A 75 -6.37 3.72 -10.76
N VAL A 76 -5.19 4.12 -11.26
CA VAL A 76 -4.06 3.19 -11.42
C VAL A 76 -3.62 2.64 -10.07
N GLU A 77 -3.57 3.50 -9.04
CA GLU A 77 -3.18 3.10 -7.70
C GLU A 77 -4.16 2.10 -7.07
N ILE A 78 -5.48 2.35 -7.15
CA ILE A 78 -6.47 1.42 -6.60
C ILE A 78 -6.47 0.08 -7.37
N CYS A 79 -6.24 0.10 -8.68
CA CYS A 79 -6.07 -1.11 -9.48
C CYS A 79 -4.85 -1.92 -9.02
N ALA A 80 -3.71 -1.27 -8.78
CA ALA A 80 -2.49 -1.94 -8.35
C ALA A 80 -2.64 -2.61 -6.98
N ILE A 81 -3.19 -1.86 -6.01
CA ILE A 81 -3.46 -2.39 -4.66
C ILE A 81 -4.45 -3.55 -4.73
N THR A 82 -5.50 -3.44 -5.55
CA THR A 82 -6.53 -4.48 -5.68
C THR A 82 -5.99 -5.75 -6.33
N ALA A 83 -5.11 -5.63 -7.34
CA ALA A 83 -4.43 -6.77 -7.94
C ALA A 83 -3.56 -7.53 -6.91
N HIS A 84 -2.82 -6.79 -6.07
CA HIS A 84 -2.02 -7.38 -4.99
C HIS A 84 -2.87 -8.14 -3.97
N ILE A 85 -3.93 -7.51 -3.47
CA ILE A 85 -4.84 -8.12 -2.49
C ILE A 85 -5.51 -9.36 -3.08
N SER A 86 -6.05 -9.24 -4.30
CA SER A 86 -6.82 -10.32 -4.93
C SER A 86 -5.95 -11.54 -5.20
N TYR A 87 -4.72 -11.34 -5.73
CA TYR A 87 -3.77 -12.43 -5.93
C TYR A 87 -3.39 -13.10 -4.61
N SER A 88 -3.04 -12.32 -3.58
CA SER A 88 -2.64 -12.84 -2.28
C SER A 88 -3.77 -13.57 -1.55
N TYR A 89 -5.00 -13.08 -1.67
CA TYR A 89 -6.20 -13.71 -1.13
C TYR A 89 -6.49 -15.06 -1.82
N VAL A 90 -6.54 -15.08 -3.15
CA VAL A 90 -6.84 -16.30 -3.93
C VAL A 90 -5.74 -17.36 -3.76
N LYS A 91 -4.49 -16.93 -3.58
CA LYS A 91 -3.36 -17.84 -3.30
C LYS A 91 -3.35 -18.37 -1.86
N GLY A 92 -4.24 -17.89 -1.00
CA GLY A 92 -4.35 -18.34 0.39
C GLY A 92 -3.24 -17.85 1.31
N PHE A 93 -2.60 -16.72 0.98
CA PHE A 93 -1.60 -16.14 1.87
C PHE A 93 -2.22 -15.59 3.16
N PRO A 94 -1.50 -15.69 4.30
CA PRO A 94 -2.00 -15.18 5.57
C PRO A 94 -2.27 -13.68 5.47
N PHE A 95 -3.29 -13.18 6.19
CA PHE A 95 -3.67 -11.77 6.20
C PHE A 95 -2.50 -10.83 6.50
N SER A 96 -1.51 -11.27 7.29
CA SER A 96 -0.30 -10.49 7.56
C SER A 96 0.50 -10.10 6.31
N ALA A 97 0.34 -10.81 5.19
CA ALA A 97 1.07 -10.56 3.95
C ALA A 97 0.40 -9.55 3.01
N TRP A 98 -0.91 -9.31 3.15
CA TRP A 98 -1.67 -8.45 2.24
C TRP A 98 -2.67 -7.52 2.94
N GLY A 99 -2.80 -7.63 4.26
CA GLY A 99 -3.71 -6.84 5.08
C GLY A 99 -3.35 -5.36 5.06
N ASP A 100 -2.07 -5.02 4.90
CA ASP A 100 -1.58 -3.68 4.60
C ASP A 100 -2.29 -3.06 3.40
N GLY A 101 -2.39 -3.84 2.31
CA GLY A 101 -3.08 -3.47 1.10
C GLY A 101 -4.55 -3.15 1.35
N SER A 102 -5.23 -3.90 2.21
CA SER A 102 -6.67 -3.69 2.47
C SER A 102 -6.96 -2.32 3.08
N PHE A 103 -6.18 -1.86 4.06
CA PHE A 103 -6.31 -0.53 4.63
C PHE A 103 -6.01 0.56 3.60
N MET A 104 -4.98 0.35 2.78
CA MET A 104 -4.61 1.26 1.70
C MET A 104 -5.66 1.34 0.60
N ALA A 105 -6.32 0.23 0.27
CA ALA A 105 -7.41 0.15 -0.69
C ALA A 105 -8.60 1.00 -0.24
N VAL A 106 -9.01 0.85 1.03
CA VAL A 106 -10.12 1.63 1.60
C VAL A 106 -9.83 3.13 1.53
N GLN A 107 -8.66 3.56 2.00
CA GLN A 107 -8.30 4.99 1.98
C GLN A 107 -8.21 5.54 0.54
N THR A 108 -7.67 4.77 -0.39
CA THR A 108 -7.57 5.16 -1.80
C THR A 108 -8.94 5.22 -2.48
N ALA A 109 -9.86 4.29 -2.15
CA ALA A 109 -11.24 4.32 -2.60
C ALA A 109 -11.98 5.57 -2.10
N VAL A 110 -11.76 5.95 -0.84
CA VAL A 110 -12.31 7.19 -0.26
C VAL A 110 -11.77 8.41 -1.01
N ILE A 111 -10.47 8.48 -1.28
CA ILE A 111 -9.88 9.58 -2.06
C ILE A 111 -10.51 9.65 -3.46
N ALA A 112 -10.60 8.52 -4.17
CA ALA A 112 -11.21 8.47 -5.49
C ALA A 112 -12.66 8.98 -5.47
N ALA A 113 -13.46 8.51 -4.51
CA ALA A 113 -14.84 8.94 -4.34
C ALA A 113 -14.94 10.45 -4.04
N LEU A 114 -14.09 10.99 -3.17
CA LEU A 114 -14.05 12.43 -2.87
C LEU A 114 -13.64 13.26 -4.08
N VAL A 115 -12.66 12.81 -4.88
CA VAL A 115 -12.24 13.50 -6.11
C VAL A 115 -13.39 13.53 -7.13
N PHE A 116 -14.11 12.42 -7.32
CA PHE A 116 -15.29 12.41 -8.20
C PHE A 116 -16.44 13.27 -7.66
N TYR A 117 -16.65 13.26 -6.35
CA TYR A 117 -17.72 14.03 -5.70
C TYR A 117 -17.47 15.54 -5.85
N TYR A 118 -16.28 16.02 -5.52
CA TYR A 118 -15.91 17.43 -5.64
C TYR A 118 -15.60 17.85 -7.08
N GLY A 119 -15.37 16.92 -8.00
CA GLY A 119 -15.27 17.16 -9.45
C GLY A 119 -16.60 17.52 -10.14
N GLY A 120 -17.65 17.84 -9.38
CA GLY A 120 -18.93 18.33 -9.90
C GLY A 120 -19.93 17.24 -10.30
N SER A 121 -19.74 15.99 -9.91
CA SER A 121 -20.66 14.90 -10.27
C SER A 121 -20.74 13.82 -9.17
N PRO A 122 -21.60 13.96 -8.15
CA PRO A 122 -21.74 12.97 -7.08
C PRO A 122 -22.16 11.59 -7.59
N THR A 123 -22.90 11.53 -8.69
CA THR A 123 -23.29 10.28 -9.36
C THR A 123 -22.07 9.46 -9.80
N LYS A 124 -20.99 10.11 -10.26
CA LYS A 124 -19.76 9.41 -10.68
C LYS A 124 -19.06 8.75 -9.48
N ALA A 125 -19.10 9.39 -8.31
CA ALA A 125 -18.54 8.82 -7.08
C ALA A 125 -19.32 7.56 -6.65
N GLY A 126 -20.65 7.60 -6.71
CA GLY A 126 -21.50 6.44 -6.43
C GLY A 126 -21.27 5.27 -7.40
N VAL A 127 -21.22 5.56 -8.71
CA VAL A 127 -20.94 4.55 -9.74
C VAL A 127 -19.54 3.95 -9.57
N PHE A 128 -18.54 4.77 -9.23
CA PHE A 128 -17.19 4.29 -8.96
C PHE A 128 -17.17 3.31 -7.77
N LEU A 129 -17.81 3.66 -6.65
CA LEU A 129 -17.83 2.80 -5.45
C LEU A 129 -18.55 1.47 -5.73
N LEU A 130 -19.71 1.51 -6.40
CA LEU A 130 -20.43 0.30 -6.79
C LEU A 130 -19.62 -0.57 -7.75
N GLY A 131 -19.00 0.06 -8.76
CA GLY A 131 -18.12 -0.62 -9.70
C GLY A 131 -16.93 -1.25 -9.01
N TYR A 132 -16.33 -0.56 -8.03
CA TYR A 132 -15.19 -1.06 -7.27
C TYR A 132 -15.54 -2.29 -6.44
N VAL A 133 -16.69 -2.29 -5.76
CA VAL A 133 -17.19 -3.47 -5.03
C VAL A 133 -17.45 -4.63 -6.00
N GLY A 134 -18.01 -4.35 -7.19
CA GLY A 134 -18.18 -5.36 -8.24
C GLY A 134 -16.85 -5.97 -8.71
N VAL A 135 -15.82 -5.15 -8.91
CA VAL A 135 -14.47 -5.62 -9.27
C VAL A 135 -13.89 -6.51 -8.17
N LEU A 136 -14.01 -6.12 -6.90
CA LEU A 136 -13.56 -6.94 -5.77
C LEU A 136 -14.27 -8.30 -5.75
N TYR A 137 -15.59 -8.31 -5.95
CA TYR A 137 -16.37 -9.55 -6.01
C TYR A 137 -15.90 -10.47 -7.16
N VAL A 138 -15.64 -9.93 -8.35
CA VAL A 138 -15.17 -10.71 -9.50
C VAL A 138 -13.75 -11.26 -9.29
N LEU A 139 -12.85 -10.46 -8.73
CA LEU A 139 -11.45 -10.85 -8.54
C LEU A 139 -11.27 -11.83 -7.37
N MET A 140 -12.03 -11.67 -6.29
CA MET A 140 -11.88 -12.47 -5.07
C MET A 140 -12.90 -13.61 -4.97
N GLY A 141 -14.03 -13.55 -5.69
CA GLY A 141 -15.10 -14.54 -5.65
C GLY A 141 -14.82 -15.83 -6.44
N GLY A 142 -13.59 -16.05 -6.90
CA GLY A 142 -13.20 -17.26 -7.65
C GLY A 142 -13.62 -17.28 -9.13
N LEU A 143 -14.19 -16.19 -9.64
CA LEU A 143 -14.59 -16.05 -11.05
C LEU A 143 -13.39 -15.78 -11.97
N THR A 144 -12.30 -15.22 -11.42
CA THR A 144 -11.11 -14.83 -12.18
C THR A 144 -10.04 -15.93 -12.10
N PRO A 145 -9.51 -16.40 -13.26
CA PRO A 145 -8.46 -17.42 -13.25
C PRO A 145 -7.13 -16.86 -12.74
N LEU A 146 -6.36 -17.71 -12.05
CA LEU A 146 -5.13 -17.31 -11.35
C LEU A 146 -4.07 -16.67 -12.27
N HIS A 147 -4.00 -17.08 -13.54
CA HIS A 147 -3.04 -16.51 -14.49
C HIS A 147 -3.28 -15.02 -14.75
N VAL A 148 -4.55 -14.58 -14.79
CA VAL A 148 -4.89 -13.15 -14.96
C VAL A 148 -4.45 -12.36 -13.73
N LEU A 149 -4.74 -12.86 -12.52
CA LEU A 149 -4.33 -12.23 -11.27
C LEU A 149 -2.80 -12.12 -11.17
N TRP A 150 -2.08 -13.15 -11.59
CA TRP A 150 -0.62 -13.14 -11.62
C TRP A 150 -0.07 -12.13 -12.64
N SER A 151 -0.65 -12.05 -13.84
CA SER A 151 -0.28 -11.03 -14.84
C SER A 151 -0.53 -9.62 -14.33
N MET A 152 -1.68 -9.36 -13.68
CA MET A 152 -1.98 -8.06 -13.06
C MET A 152 -0.93 -7.71 -12.00
N GLN A 153 -0.58 -8.65 -11.12
CA GLN A 153 0.43 -8.45 -10.09
C GLN A 153 1.83 -8.25 -10.68
N ALA A 154 2.18 -8.97 -11.75
CA ALA A 154 3.47 -8.81 -12.43
C ALA A 154 3.61 -7.44 -13.11
N CYS A 155 2.52 -6.87 -13.62
CA CYS A 155 2.51 -5.54 -14.21
C CYS A 155 2.61 -4.40 -13.18
N ASN A 156 2.25 -4.63 -11.92
CA ASN A 156 2.27 -3.58 -10.89
C ASN A 156 3.67 -3.00 -10.65
N VAL A 157 4.68 -3.86 -10.51
CA VAL A 157 6.05 -3.43 -10.18
C VAL A 157 6.65 -2.57 -11.31
N PRO A 158 6.61 -2.98 -12.59
CA PRO A 158 7.04 -2.14 -13.70
C PRO A 158 6.29 -0.81 -13.80
N VAL A 159 4.96 -0.82 -13.62
CA VAL A 159 4.13 0.40 -13.72
C VAL A 159 4.51 1.43 -12.64
N ILE A 160 4.68 0.99 -11.40
CA ILE A 160 5.08 1.87 -10.30
C ILE A 160 6.49 2.41 -10.56
N PHE A 161 7.40 1.56 -11.01
CA PHE A 161 8.78 1.96 -11.32
C PHE A 161 8.82 3.02 -12.42
N ILE A 162 8.13 2.79 -13.54
CA ILE A 162 8.02 3.75 -14.65
C ILE A 162 7.39 5.06 -14.17
N GLY A 163 6.35 4.99 -13.35
CA GLY A 163 5.71 6.18 -12.76
C GLY A 163 6.69 7.03 -11.94
N LYS A 164 7.47 6.39 -11.06
CA LYS A 164 8.53 7.07 -10.28
C LYS A 164 9.63 7.62 -11.18
N MET A 165 10.02 6.93 -12.24
CA MET A 165 11.02 7.39 -13.20
C MET A 165 10.56 8.63 -13.99
N ILE A 166 9.31 8.64 -14.45
CA ILE A 166 8.72 9.81 -15.13
C ILE A 166 8.65 11.00 -14.17
N GLN A 167 8.27 10.77 -12.91
CA GLN A 167 8.29 11.80 -11.88
C GLN A 167 9.72 12.33 -11.64
N ALA A 168 10.71 11.45 -11.54
CA ALA A 168 12.12 11.82 -11.36
C ALA A 168 12.66 12.69 -12.51
N VAL A 169 12.39 12.29 -13.77
CA VAL A 169 12.82 13.04 -14.96
C VAL A 169 12.13 14.41 -15.03
N THR A 170 10.84 14.46 -14.71
CA THR A 170 10.08 15.72 -14.67
C THR A 170 10.65 16.68 -13.61
N ASN A 171 11.00 16.15 -12.43
CA ASN A 171 11.62 16.94 -11.37
C ASN A 171 13.02 17.45 -11.74
N TYR A 172 13.83 16.61 -12.41
CA TYR A 172 15.15 17.01 -12.89
C TYR A 172 15.05 18.16 -13.91
N LYS A 173 14.08 18.09 -14.83
CA LYS A 173 13.83 19.14 -15.82
C LYS A 173 13.31 20.44 -15.19
N ASN A 174 12.46 20.34 -14.17
CA ASN A 174 11.80 21.50 -13.56
C ASN A 174 12.67 22.24 -12.52
N LYS A 175 13.89 21.75 -12.19
CA LYS A 175 14.82 22.35 -11.20
C LYS A 175 14.17 22.75 -9.86
N SER A 176 13.04 22.15 -9.52
CA SER A 176 12.26 22.43 -8.32
C SER A 176 12.00 21.10 -7.60
N THR A 177 12.38 21.06 -6.32
CA THR A 177 12.22 19.91 -5.42
C THR A 177 10.85 19.87 -4.73
N GLY A 178 9.94 20.77 -5.09
CA GLY A 178 8.83 21.23 -4.23
C GLY A 178 7.72 20.26 -3.82
N GLN A 179 7.80 18.96 -4.14
CA GLN A 179 6.78 17.97 -3.72
C GLN A 179 7.34 16.56 -3.44
N LEU A 180 8.66 16.34 -3.45
CA LEU A 180 9.20 14.99 -3.27
C LEU A 180 9.44 14.65 -1.80
N SER A 181 8.75 13.60 -1.33
CA SER A 181 9.07 12.92 -0.08
C SER A 181 10.55 12.47 -0.10
N ALA A 182 11.22 12.57 1.04
CA ALA A 182 12.61 12.11 1.23
C ALA A 182 12.81 10.64 0.76
N ALA A 183 11.75 9.83 0.76
CA ALA A 183 11.74 8.46 0.25
C ALA A 183 12.09 8.37 -1.25
N THR A 184 11.63 9.31 -2.08
CA THR A 184 11.93 9.29 -3.52
C THR A 184 13.37 9.71 -3.80
N CYS A 185 13.93 10.62 -3.00
CA CYS A 185 15.35 10.96 -3.07
C CYS A 185 16.24 9.78 -2.65
N PHE A 186 15.80 8.99 -1.66
CA PHE A 186 16.52 7.80 -1.21
C PHE A 186 16.53 6.68 -2.27
N ASP A 187 15.37 6.38 -2.86
CA ASP A 187 15.24 5.36 -3.93
C ASP A 187 16.12 5.71 -5.15
N ILE A 188 16.12 6.97 -5.58
CA ILE A 188 16.96 7.44 -6.71
C ILE A 188 18.45 7.38 -6.34
N GLY A 189 18.80 7.74 -5.10
CA GLY A 189 20.19 7.72 -4.62
C GLY A 189 20.82 6.32 -4.58
N MET A 190 20.02 5.26 -4.40
CA MET A 190 20.50 3.88 -4.50
C MET A 190 20.82 3.47 -5.95
N ILE A 191 20.04 3.94 -6.93
CA ILE A 191 20.23 3.57 -8.34
C ILE A 191 21.51 4.21 -8.91
N THR A 192 21.86 5.43 -8.50
CA THR A 192 23.07 6.12 -8.98
C THR A 192 24.38 5.58 -8.38
N ARG A 193 24.31 4.59 -7.48
CA ARG A 193 25.47 3.96 -6.82
C ARG A 193 25.72 2.51 -7.24
N ILE A 194 25.00 2.02 -8.27
CA ILE A 194 25.30 0.77 -8.99
C ILE A 194 25.98 1.14 -10.31
#